data_AF-A0A4U0Q1H0-F1
#
_entry.id   AF-A0A4U0Q1H0-F1
#
_cell.length_a   1.000
_cell.length_b   1.000
_cell.length_c   1.000
_cell.angle_alpha   90.00
_cell.angle_beta   90.00
_cell.angle_gamma   90.00
#
_symmetry.space_group_name_H-M   'P 1'
#
loop_
_entity.id
_entity.type
_entity.pdbx_description
1 polymer ?
#
loop_
_entity_poly.entity_id
_entity_poly.type
_entity_poly.pdbx_seq_one_letter_code
_entity_poly.pdbx_strand_id
1 'polypeptide(L)'
;MRIAAQLKLVSTLTVLALLGLGGWVAWKTHRVAEDFRADRATQQALAALSDMRSEMLTLSRLDPLAPDAQQRIASAERTVAARTATARTELGAAFAPLDTALAGGWRNYLRQLNSAVAISADNPADALNIPEQIYRNDLVPTLATLDEVSTAARQASRGAAATIDASIAGLAMTTLLPLTLATLLIVASQWQVARKLRARLGAMGRAAAQLTAGDLTGRMHEHRDEIGELRVDRM
;
A
#
# COMPACT_ATOMS: atom_id res chain seq x y z
N MET A 1 43.42 1.21 -22.58
CA MET A 1 41.94 1.19 -22.70
C MET A 1 41.55 2.62 -22.53
N ARG A 2 41.16 3.28 -23.64
CA ARG A 2 41.15 4.74 -23.80
C ARG A 2 40.61 5.45 -22.55
N ILE A 3 41.27 6.51 -22.10
CA ILE A 3 40.85 7.28 -20.91
C ILE A 3 39.42 7.79 -21.09
N ALA A 4 39.05 8.22 -22.30
CA ALA A 4 37.68 8.56 -22.64
C ALA A 4 36.69 7.37 -22.55
N ALA A 5 37.12 6.15 -22.87
CA ALA A 5 36.31 4.95 -22.72
C ALA A 5 36.10 4.58 -21.24
N GLN A 6 37.10 4.80 -20.38
CA GLN A 6 36.95 4.62 -18.93
C GLN A 6 35.99 5.64 -18.30
N LEU A 7 36.08 6.91 -18.72
CA LEU A 7 35.18 7.95 -18.25
C LEU A 7 33.73 7.70 -18.69
N LYS A 8 33.52 7.28 -19.95
CA LYS A 8 32.20 6.89 -20.47
C LYS A 8 31.62 5.70 -19.71
N LEU A 9 32.44 4.70 -19.37
CA LEU A 9 32.01 3.50 -18.65
C LEU A 9 31.57 3.82 -17.21
N VAL A 10 32.31 4.69 -16.51
CA VAL A 10 31.91 5.15 -15.17
C VAL A 10 30.59 5.94 -15.24
N SER A 11 30.44 6.82 -16.22
CA SER A 11 29.20 7.60 -16.40
C SER A 11 27.99 6.71 -16.71
N THR A 12 28.14 5.73 -17.62
CA THR A 12 27.06 4.76 -17.93
C THR A 12 26.72 3.89 -16.73
N LEU A 13 27.72 3.42 -15.97
CA LEU A 13 27.49 2.68 -14.74
C LEU A 13 26.73 3.51 -13.70
N THR A 14 27.06 4.80 -13.58
CA THR A 14 26.39 5.72 -12.66
C THR A 14 24.93 5.94 -13.06
N VAL A 15 24.67 6.16 -14.35
CA VAL A 15 23.30 6.31 -14.88
C VAL A 15 22.49 5.03 -14.67
N LEU A 16 23.07 3.85 -14.94
CA LEU A 16 22.40 2.57 -14.71
C LEU A 16 22.11 2.34 -13.22
N ALA A 17 23.03 2.71 -12.32
CA ALA A 17 22.83 2.62 -10.89
C ALA A 17 21.69 3.54 -10.42
N LEU A 18 21.63 4.78 -10.92
CA LEU A 18 20.55 5.73 -10.61
C LEU A 18 19.20 5.27 -11.15
N LEU A 19 19.16 4.73 -12.38
CA LEU A 19 17.94 4.17 -12.96
C LEU A 19 17.44 2.95 -12.17
N GLY A 20 18.35 2.05 -11.77
CA GLY A 20 18.02 0.90 -10.92
C GLY A 20 17.45 1.33 -9.58
N LEU A 21 18.05 2.34 -8.94
CA LEU A 21 17.56 2.87 -7.67
C LEU A 21 16.19 3.57 -7.84
N GLY A 22 16.00 4.33 -8.91
CA GLY A 22 14.71 4.94 -9.25
C GLY A 22 13.60 3.91 -9.48
N GLY A 23 13.90 2.83 -10.22
CA GLY A 23 12.96 1.72 -10.42
C GLY A 23 12.62 0.99 -9.12
N TRP A 24 13.60 0.76 -8.25
CA TRP A 24 13.41 0.15 -6.94
C TRP A 24 12.50 0.98 -6.02
N VAL A 25 12.74 2.30 -5.95
CA VAL A 25 11.92 3.23 -5.16
C VAL A 25 10.49 3.30 -5.70
N ALA A 26 10.32 3.35 -7.03
CA ALA A 26 9.01 3.35 -7.67
C ALA A 26 8.23 2.06 -7.34
N TRP A 27 8.88 0.90 -7.43
CA TRP A 27 8.27 -0.38 -7.08
C TRP A 27 7.85 -0.46 -5.60
N LYS A 28 8.71 0.00 -4.68
CA LYS A 28 8.39 0.03 -3.24
C LYS A 28 7.24 0.98 -2.92
N THR A 29 7.19 2.14 -3.57
CA THR A 29 6.10 3.11 -3.40
C THR A 29 4.78 2.52 -3.90
N HIS A 30 4.82 1.82 -5.03
CA HIS A 30 3.63 1.16 -5.57
C HIS A 30 3.09 0.08 -4.64
N ARG A 31 3.97 -0.76 -4.06
CA ARG A 31 3.57 -1.78 -3.08
C ARG A 31 2.93 -1.18 -1.83
N VAL A 32 3.53 -0.14 -1.26
CA VAL A 32 2.96 0.55 -0.09
C VAL A 32 1.59 1.15 -0.42
N ALA A 33 1.40 1.69 -1.63
CA ALA A 33 0.11 2.22 -2.05
C ALA A 33 -0.98 1.14 -2.18
N GLU A 34 -0.62 -0.08 -2.60
CA GLU A 34 -1.54 -1.23 -2.63
C GLU A 34 -1.93 -1.67 -1.21
N ASP A 35 -0.96 -1.77 -0.31
CA ASP A 35 -1.20 -2.13 1.11
C ASP A 35 -2.14 -1.12 1.79
N PHE A 36 -1.95 0.19 1.55
CA PHE A 36 -2.84 1.24 2.06
C PHE A 36 -4.26 1.18 1.48
N ARG A 37 -4.40 0.79 0.20
CA ARG A 37 -5.74 0.64 -0.42
C ARG A 37 -6.48 -0.53 0.21
N ALA A 38 -5.81 -1.65 0.44
CA ALA A 38 -6.41 -2.83 1.07
C ALA A 38 -6.82 -2.56 2.53
N ASP A 39 -6.00 -1.82 3.29
CA ASP A 39 -6.37 -1.44 4.65
C ASP A 39 -7.56 -0.46 4.68
N ARG A 40 -7.56 0.54 3.79
CA ARG A 40 -8.68 1.49 3.66
C ARG A 40 -10.00 0.78 3.30
N ALA A 41 -9.96 -0.16 2.36
CA ALA A 41 -11.11 -0.99 1.99
C ALA A 41 -11.71 -1.70 3.21
N THR A 42 -10.85 -2.33 4.01
CA THR A 42 -11.27 -3.06 5.21
C THR A 42 -11.83 -2.13 6.29
N GLN A 43 -11.23 -0.95 6.49
CA GLN A 43 -11.76 0.06 7.41
C GLN A 43 -13.13 0.59 6.97
N GLN A 44 -13.31 0.82 5.67
CA GLN A 44 -14.59 1.25 5.10
C GLN A 44 -15.67 0.17 5.27
N ALA A 45 -15.32 -1.11 5.06
CA ALA A 45 -16.21 -2.22 5.34
C ALA A 45 -16.65 -2.25 6.82
N LEU A 46 -15.69 -2.15 7.75
CA LEU A 46 -15.96 -2.19 9.19
C LEU A 46 -16.84 -1.01 9.64
N ALA A 47 -16.61 0.18 9.09
CA ALA A 47 -17.46 1.34 9.32
C ALA A 47 -18.90 1.08 8.82
N ALA A 48 -19.05 0.56 7.59
CA ALA A 48 -20.35 0.23 7.03
C ALA A 48 -21.10 -0.83 7.87
N LEU A 49 -20.40 -1.88 8.35
CA LEU A 49 -20.98 -2.89 9.24
C LEU A 49 -21.45 -2.28 10.58
N SER A 50 -20.65 -1.39 11.17
CA SER A 50 -21.01 -0.70 12.42
C SER A 50 -22.21 0.22 12.25
N ASP A 51 -22.26 0.98 11.15
CA ASP A 51 -23.40 1.84 10.80
C ASP A 51 -24.68 1.02 10.63
N MET A 52 -24.61 -0.11 9.92
CA MET A 52 -25.76 -1.02 9.76
C MET A 52 -26.27 -1.51 11.11
N ARG A 53 -25.36 -1.97 11.99
CA ARG A 53 -25.73 -2.40 13.34
C ARG A 53 -26.43 -1.29 14.12
N SER A 54 -25.86 -0.09 14.10
CA SER A 54 -26.40 1.07 14.81
C SER A 54 -27.81 1.41 14.32
N GLU A 55 -28.01 1.40 12.99
CA GLU A 55 -29.33 1.71 12.42
C GLU A 55 -30.37 0.63 12.70
N MET A 56 -29.98 -0.65 12.61
CA MET A 56 -30.84 -1.77 12.97
C MET A 56 -31.29 -1.70 14.43
N LEU A 57 -30.38 -1.40 15.37
CA LEU A 57 -30.69 -1.26 16.80
C LEU A 57 -31.47 0.02 17.12
N THR A 58 -31.26 1.08 16.35
CA THR A 58 -32.04 2.32 16.49
C THR A 58 -33.47 2.11 16.00
N LEU A 59 -33.65 1.37 14.91
CA LEU A 59 -34.95 1.00 14.38
C LEU A 59 -35.66 -0.01 15.30
N SER A 60 -34.94 -0.89 15.99
CA SER A 60 -35.54 -1.83 16.94
C SER A 60 -36.22 -1.17 18.14
N ARG A 61 -35.89 0.10 18.41
CA ARG A 61 -36.51 0.92 19.45
C ARG A 61 -37.59 1.86 18.88
N LEU A 62 -37.97 1.69 17.62
CA LEU A 62 -39.03 2.47 17.01
C LEU A 62 -40.36 2.18 17.71
N ASP A 63 -41.04 3.22 18.14
CA ASP A 63 -42.43 3.15 18.57
C ASP A 63 -43.34 3.04 17.34
N PRO A 64 -44.12 1.95 17.18
CA PRO A 64 -45.03 1.77 16.04
C PRO A 64 -46.17 2.78 15.96
N LEU A 65 -46.45 3.51 17.05
CA LEU A 65 -47.48 4.55 17.12
C LEU A 65 -46.93 5.94 16.76
N ALA A 66 -45.61 6.08 16.55
CA ALA A 66 -45.01 7.36 16.21
C ALA A 66 -45.49 7.84 14.83
N PRO A 67 -45.81 9.14 14.68
CA PRO A 67 -46.34 9.69 13.43
C PRO A 67 -45.33 9.62 12.26
N ASP A 68 -44.03 9.50 12.57
CA ASP A 68 -42.93 9.39 11.60
C ASP A 68 -42.42 7.95 11.41
N ALA A 69 -43.09 6.94 11.98
CA ALA A 69 -42.63 5.56 11.98
C ALA A 69 -42.35 5.01 10.57
N GLN A 70 -43.26 5.19 9.62
CA GLN A 70 -43.07 4.76 8.23
C GLN A 70 -41.86 5.45 7.57
N GLN A 71 -41.67 6.74 7.81
CA GLN A 71 -40.55 7.48 7.25
C GLN A 71 -39.22 7.00 7.85
N ARG A 72 -39.18 6.72 9.15
CA ARG A 72 -37.99 6.16 9.82
C ARG A 72 -37.64 4.76 9.30
N ILE A 73 -38.63 3.89 9.08
CA ILE A 73 -38.43 2.57 8.49
C ILE A 73 -37.84 2.70 7.08
N ALA A 74 -38.46 3.50 6.21
CA ALA A 74 -37.98 3.71 4.83
C ALA A 74 -36.60 4.39 4.77
N SER A 75 -36.26 5.24 5.73
CA SER A 75 -34.93 5.82 5.86
C SER A 75 -33.90 4.77 6.27
N ALA A 76 -34.19 3.97 7.30
CA ALA A 76 -33.31 2.92 7.77
C ALA A 76 -33.06 1.86 6.69
N GLU A 77 -34.09 1.46 5.93
CA GLU A 77 -33.95 0.53 4.81
C GLU A 77 -32.97 1.08 3.75
N ARG A 78 -33.09 2.35 3.36
CA ARG A 78 -32.18 2.98 2.40
C ARG A 78 -30.75 3.08 2.93
N THR A 79 -30.58 3.48 4.19
CA THR A 79 -29.24 3.56 4.81
C THR A 79 -28.58 2.18 4.86
N VAL A 80 -29.30 1.16 5.36
CA VAL A 80 -28.78 -0.21 5.43
C VAL A 80 -28.49 -0.76 4.03
N ALA A 81 -29.31 -0.49 3.01
CA ALA A 81 -29.05 -0.92 1.64
C ALA A 81 -27.79 -0.27 1.05
N ALA A 82 -27.58 1.04 1.28
CA ALA A 82 -26.38 1.75 0.82
C ALA A 82 -25.12 1.22 1.51
N ARG A 83 -25.18 0.98 2.83
CA ARG A 83 -24.07 0.38 3.59
C ARG A 83 -23.81 -1.08 3.21
N THR A 84 -24.85 -1.83 2.89
CA THR A 84 -24.76 -3.20 2.36
C THR A 84 -24.00 -3.22 1.04
N ALA A 85 -24.32 -2.31 0.11
CA ALA A 85 -23.60 -2.22 -1.16
C ALA A 85 -22.11 -1.92 -0.95
N THR A 86 -21.79 -0.99 -0.04
CA THR A 86 -20.40 -0.67 0.32
C THR A 86 -19.68 -1.88 0.92
N ALA A 87 -20.27 -2.50 1.95
CA ALA A 87 -19.68 -3.65 2.62
C ALA A 87 -19.51 -4.86 1.67
N ARG A 88 -20.44 -5.08 0.74
CA ARG A 88 -20.35 -6.15 -0.26
C ARG A 88 -19.18 -5.94 -1.22
N THR A 89 -18.96 -4.72 -1.69
CA THR A 89 -17.83 -4.38 -2.57
C THR A 89 -16.49 -4.58 -1.85
N GLU A 90 -16.38 -4.11 -0.61
CA GLU A 90 -15.10 -4.15 0.12
C GLU A 90 -14.77 -5.53 0.70
N LEU A 91 -15.76 -6.32 1.14
CA LEU A 91 -15.54 -7.66 1.73
C LEU A 91 -15.61 -8.81 0.72
N GLY A 92 -16.21 -8.57 -0.46
CA GLY A 92 -16.37 -9.59 -1.50
C GLY A 92 -17.04 -10.86 -0.97
N ALA A 93 -16.38 -12.01 -1.14
CA ALA A 93 -16.92 -13.32 -0.73
C ALA A 93 -17.15 -13.45 0.78
N ALA A 94 -16.41 -12.71 1.62
CA ALA A 94 -16.59 -12.73 3.06
C ALA A 94 -17.95 -12.13 3.50
N PHE A 95 -18.63 -11.41 2.61
CA PHE A 95 -19.96 -10.84 2.86
C PHE A 95 -21.11 -11.84 2.69
N ALA A 96 -20.90 -12.98 2.01
CA ALA A 96 -21.98 -13.89 1.62
C ALA A 96 -22.88 -14.40 2.79
N PRO A 97 -22.35 -14.70 3.99
CA PRO A 97 -23.19 -15.07 5.13
C PRO A 97 -24.12 -13.94 5.56
N LEU A 98 -23.60 -12.71 5.59
CA LEU A 98 -24.39 -11.53 5.95
C LEU A 98 -25.40 -11.18 4.86
N ASP A 99 -25.07 -11.38 3.59
CA ASP A 99 -26.01 -11.18 2.48
C ASP A 99 -27.26 -12.07 2.62
N THR A 100 -27.04 -13.33 3.00
CA THR A 100 -28.12 -14.30 3.26
C THR A 100 -28.96 -13.87 4.47
N ALA A 101 -28.31 -13.45 5.56
CA ALA A 101 -29.00 -12.97 6.76
C ALA A 101 -29.83 -11.70 6.49
N LEU A 102 -29.31 -10.77 5.67
CA LEU A 102 -30.03 -9.56 5.28
C LEU A 102 -31.23 -9.86 4.37
N ALA A 103 -31.06 -10.75 3.39
CA ALA A 103 -32.14 -11.16 2.50
C ALA A 103 -33.27 -11.93 3.22
N GLY A 104 -32.94 -12.61 4.31
CA GLY A 104 -33.88 -13.33 5.18
C GLY A 104 -34.39 -12.45 6.33
N GLY A 105 -33.64 -12.45 7.43
CA GLY A 105 -34.04 -11.88 8.72
C GLY A 105 -34.32 -10.38 8.64
N TRP A 106 -33.41 -9.57 8.09
CA TRP A 106 -33.64 -8.12 8.01
C TRP A 106 -34.86 -7.75 7.17
N ARG A 107 -35.01 -8.36 5.99
CA ARG A 107 -36.17 -8.11 5.11
C ARG A 107 -37.49 -8.58 5.74
N ASN A 108 -37.48 -9.70 6.47
CA ASN A 108 -38.66 -10.18 7.19
C ASN A 108 -39.00 -9.29 8.39
N TYR A 109 -37.99 -8.81 9.11
CA TYR A 109 -38.13 -7.84 10.20
C TYR A 109 -38.80 -6.56 9.72
N LEU A 110 -38.29 -5.94 8.63
CA LEU A 110 -38.89 -4.73 8.06
C LEU A 110 -40.34 -4.94 7.60
N ARG A 111 -40.64 -6.09 7.00
CA ARG A 111 -42.00 -6.41 6.55
C ARG A 111 -42.97 -6.49 7.71
N GLN A 112 -42.60 -7.18 8.79
CA GLN A 112 -43.46 -7.33 9.97
C GLN A 112 -43.56 -6.03 10.77
N LEU A 113 -42.47 -5.24 10.86
CA LEU A 113 -42.51 -3.93 11.49
C LEU A 113 -43.43 -2.96 10.74
N ASN A 114 -43.37 -2.93 9.40
CA ASN A 114 -44.31 -2.15 8.59
C ASN A 114 -45.76 -2.61 8.79
N SER A 115 -45.99 -3.91 8.90
CA SER A 115 -47.32 -4.45 9.20
C SER A 115 -47.81 -4.01 10.59
N ALA A 116 -46.95 -4.01 11.60
CA ALA A 116 -47.28 -3.56 12.95
C ALA A 116 -47.65 -2.07 12.98
N VAL A 117 -46.91 -1.23 12.24
CA VAL A 117 -47.23 0.21 12.10
C VAL A 117 -48.55 0.42 11.36
N ALA A 118 -48.88 -0.40 10.36
CA ALA A 118 -50.16 -0.28 9.65
C ALA A 118 -51.35 -0.68 10.54
N ILE A 119 -51.19 -1.71 11.37
CA ILE A 119 -52.26 -2.26 12.23
C ILE A 119 -52.39 -1.50 13.56
N SER A 120 -51.39 -0.72 13.97
CA SER A 120 -51.40 0.03 15.24
C SER A 120 -52.55 1.03 15.34
N ALA A 121 -53.08 1.51 14.20
CA ALA A 121 -54.27 2.36 14.13
C ALA A 121 -55.58 1.62 14.46
N ASP A 122 -55.68 0.34 14.11
CA ASP A 122 -56.89 -0.47 14.26
C ASP A 122 -56.88 -1.33 15.53
N ASN A 123 -55.71 -1.80 15.98
CA ASN A 123 -55.58 -2.64 17.17
C ASN A 123 -54.24 -2.38 17.92
N PRO A 124 -54.20 -1.38 18.81
CA PRO A 124 -52.97 -0.95 19.48
C PRO A 124 -52.41 -1.97 20.49
N ALA A 125 -53.25 -2.87 21.03
CA ALA A 125 -52.82 -3.88 21.99
C ALA A 125 -51.94 -4.98 21.36
N ASP A 126 -52.27 -5.41 20.14
CA ASP A 126 -51.46 -6.37 19.38
C ASP A 126 -50.18 -5.73 18.82
N ALA A 127 -50.26 -4.46 18.42
CA ALA A 127 -49.12 -3.72 17.87
C ALA A 127 -47.95 -3.54 18.86
N LEU A 128 -48.20 -3.64 20.17
CA LEU A 128 -47.17 -3.53 21.21
C LEU A 128 -46.34 -4.81 21.43
N ASN A 129 -46.91 -5.99 21.15
CA ASN A 129 -46.21 -7.27 21.35
C ASN A 129 -45.41 -7.74 20.12
N ILE A 130 -45.82 -7.31 18.92
CA ILE A 130 -45.18 -7.69 17.66
C ILE A 130 -43.69 -7.25 17.60
N PRO A 131 -43.30 -6.01 17.95
CA PRO A 131 -41.91 -5.54 17.83
C PRO A 131 -40.89 -6.39 18.61
N GLU A 132 -41.24 -6.82 19.81
CA GLU A 132 -40.36 -7.62 20.67
C GLU A 132 -40.17 -9.05 20.11
N GLN A 133 -41.24 -9.64 19.56
CA GLN A 133 -41.18 -10.97 18.96
C GLN A 133 -40.33 -10.98 17.68
N ILE A 134 -40.54 -10.01 16.79
CA ILE A 134 -39.78 -9.91 15.54
C ILE A 134 -38.32 -9.52 15.79
N TYR A 135 -38.06 -8.76 16.85
CA TYR A 135 -36.70 -8.47 17.30
C TYR A 135 -35.94 -9.76 17.61
N ARG A 136 -36.51 -10.65 18.44
CA ARG A 136 -35.85 -11.90 18.84
C ARG A 136 -35.73 -12.89 17.68
N ASN A 137 -36.76 -13.00 16.84
CA ASN A 137 -36.81 -14.03 15.81
C ASN A 137 -36.01 -13.68 14.55
N ASP A 138 -36.03 -12.42 14.13
CA ASP A 138 -35.46 -12.01 12.85
C ASP A 138 -34.23 -11.11 13.01
N LEU A 139 -34.27 -10.15 13.94
CA LEU A 139 -33.19 -9.18 14.08
C LEU A 139 -31.99 -9.74 14.85
N VAL A 140 -32.20 -10.44 15.97
CA VAL A 140 -31.11 -11.00 16.79
C VAL A 140 -30.21 -11.95 15.99
N PRO A 141 -30.73 -12.92 15.20
CA PRO A 141 -29.87 -13.76 14.36
C PRO A 141 -29.11 -12.97 13.31
N THR A 142 -29.75 -11.96 12.70
CA THR A 142 -29.09 -11.10 11.71
C THR A 142 -27.95 -10.30 12.31
N LEU A 143 -28.14 -9.77 13.53
CA LEU A 143 -27.11 -9.04 14.27
C LEU A 143 -25.96 -9.96 14.70
N ALA A 144 -26.24 -11.22 15.03
CA ALA A 144 -25.20 -12.21 15.33
C ALA A 144 -24.32 -12.48 14.10
N THR A 145 -24.91 -12.72 12.93
CA THR A 145 -24.16 -12.89 11.68
C THR A 145 -23.35 -11.63 11.33
N LEU A 146 -23.91 -10.44 11.57
CA LEU A 146 -23.19 -9.18 11.38
C LEU A 146 -21.97 -9.07 12.30
N ASP A 147 -22.11 -9.46 13.57
CA ASP A 147 -21.00 -9.46 14.54
C ASP A 147 -19.91 -10.48 14.18
N GLU A 148 -20.29 -11.66 13.69
CA GLU A 148 -19.35 -12.68 13.21
C GLU A 148 -18.53 -12.15 12.01
N VAL A 149 -19.21 -11.61 11.00
CA VAL A 149 -18.54 -11.03 9.82
C VAL A 149 -17.67 -9.83 10.20
N SER A 150 -18.15 -8.97 11.12
CA SER A 150 -17.36 -7.84 11.63
C SER A 150 -16.11 -8.31 12.37
N THR A 151 -16.24 -9.36 13.19
CA THR A 151 -15.11 -9.92 13.95
C THR A 151 -14.09 -10.57 13.03
N ALA A 152 -14.54 -11.34 12.04
CA ALA A 152 -13.68 -11.93 11.02
C ALA A 152 -12.92 -10.85 10.22
N ALA A 153 -13.62 -9.79 9.79
CA ALA A 153 -13.00 -8.67 9.08
C ALA A 153 -11.97 -7.92 9.95
N ARG A 154 -12.25 -7.72 11.25
CA ARG A 154 -11.28 -7.14 12.20
C ARG A 154 -10.04 -8.01 12.39
N GLN A 155 -10.22 -9.33 12.48
CA GLN A 155 -9.09 -10.26 12.60
C GLN A 155 -8.23 -10.26 11.35
N ALA A 156 -8.84 -10.27 10.16
CA ALA A 156 -8.13 -10.15 8.89
C ALA A 156 -7.34 -8.83 8.78
N SER A 157 -7.96 -7.70 9.15
CA SER A 157 -7.30 -6.39 9.19
C SER A 157 -6.11 -6.36 10.15
N ARG A 158 -6.22 -6.91 11.36
CA ARG A 158 -5.11 -6.96 12.32
C ARG A 158 -3.92 -7.77 11.81
N GLY A 159 -4.19 -8.90 11.13
CA GLY A 159 -3.14 -9.69 10.48
C GLY A 159 -2.43 -8.92 9.36
N ALA A 160 -3.18 -8.17 8.56
CA ALA A 160 -2.62 -7.30 7.52
C ALA A 160 -1.81 -6.14 8.11
N ALA A 161 -2.33 -5.45 9.14
CA ALA A 161 -1.66 -4.34 9.81
C ALA A 161 -0.31 -4.77 10.42
N ALA A 162 -0.23 -5.94 11.06
CA ALA A 162 1.04 -6.45 11.58
C ALA A 162 2.08 -6.72 10.48
N THR A 163 1.62 -7.16 9.30
CA THR A 163 2.48 -7.38 8.12
C THR A 163 2.95 -6.05 7.53
N ILE A 164 2.09 -5.04 7.52
CA ILE A 164 2.40 -3.67 7.09
C ILE A 164 3.40 -3.03 8.05
N ASP A 165 3.19 -3.11 9.36
CA ASP A 165 4.10 -2.59 10.38
C ASP A 165 5.49 -3.25 10.29
N ALA A 166 5.55 -4.56 10.09
CA ALA A 166 6.80 -5.27 9.85
C ALA A 166 7.49 -4.79 8.55
N SER A 167 6.71 -4.54 7.50
CA SER A 167 7.21 -4.01 6.24
C SER A 167 7.72 -2.57 6.38
N ILE A 168 7.05 -1.73 7.19
CA ILE A 168 7.45 -0.36 7.49
C ILE A 168 8.71 -0.32 8.36
N ALA A 169 8.80 -1.15 9.40
CA ALA A 169 10.01 -1.28 10.22
C ALA A 169 11.22 -1.71 9.36
N GLY A 170 10.99 -2.56 8.36
CA GLY A 170 11.99 -2.96 7.39
C GLY A 170 12.31 -1.92 6.31
N LEU A 171 11.48 -0.89 6.08
CA LEU A 171 11.67 0.10 5.01
C LEU A 171 12.95 0.90 5.17
N ALA A 172 13.28 1.32 6.40
CA ALA A 172 14.50 2.09 6.65
C ALA A 172 15.74 1.28 6.26
N MET A 173 15.83 0.03 6.73
CA MET A 173 16.96 -0.87 6.44
C MET A 173 17.01 -1.24 4.95
N THR A 174 15.87 -1.60 4.34
CA THR A 174 15.81 -2.02 2.92
C THR A 174 16.01 -0.88 1.92
N THR A 175 15.87 0.38 2.34
CA THR A 175 16.14 1.53 1.47
C THR A 175 17.56 2.07 1.68
N LEU A 176 18.06 2.10 2.91
CA LEU A 176 19.43 2.52 3.22
C LEU A 176 20.49 1.56 2.66
N LEU A 177 20.23 0.25 2.68
CA LEU A 177 21.19 -0.74 2.20
C LEU A 177 21.56 -0.57 0.71
N PRO A 178 20.62 -0.51 -0.26
CA PRO A 178 20.98 -0.32 -1.66
C PRO A 178 21.59 1.07 -1.92
N LEU A 179 21.19 2.09 -1.17
CA LEU A 179 21.70 3.46 -1.33
C LEU A 179 23.16 3.55 -0.87
N THR A 180 23.47 2.97 0.30
CA THR A 180 24.85 2.87 0.82
C THR A 180 25.73 1.99 -0.07
N LEU A 181 25.21 0.88 -0.58
CA LEU A 181 25.91 0.03 -1.56
C LEU A 181 26.23 0.78 -2.86
N ALA A 182 25.27 1.53 -3.41
CA ALA A 182 25.47 2.33 -4.62
C ALA A 182 26.53 3.43 -4.39
N THR A 183 26.47 4.13 -3.25
CA THR A 183 27.48 5.13 -2.89
C THR A 183 28.86 4.49 -2.74
N LEU A 184 28.97 3.36 -2.05
CA LEU A 184 30.22 2.62 -1.89
C LEU A 184 30.80 2.18 -3.24
N LEU A 185 29.96 1.68 -4.14
CA LEU A 185 30.37 1.26 -5.47
C LEU A 185 30.93 2.43 -6.30
N ILE A 186 30.25 3.57 -6.27
CA ILE A 186 30.69 4.79 -6.98
C ILE A 186 32.02 5.28 -6.41
N VAL A 187 32.13 5.40 -5.09
CA VAL A 187 33.35 5.88 -4.42
C VAL A 187 34.52 4.92 -4.68
N ALA A 188 34.31 3.61 -4.59
CA ALA A 188 35.33 2.61 -4.87
C ALA A 188 35.82 2.68 -6.33
N SER A 189 34.89 2.83 -7.28
CA SER A 189 35.20 2.99 -8.70
C SER A 189 36.02 4.25 -8.97
N GLN A 190 35.58 5.41 -8.45
CA GLN A 190 36.30 6.68 -8.57
C GLN A 190 37.68 6.63 -7.92
N TRP A 191 37.81 6.01 -6.75
CA TRP A 191 39.08 5.86 -6.06
C TRP A 191 40.06 4.99 -6.83
N GLN A 192 39.60 3.89 -7.42
CA GLN A 192 40.45 3.01 -8.23
C GLN A 192 40.96 3.72 -9.49
N VAL A 193 40.11 4.52 -10.15
CA VAL A 193 40.48 5.34 -11.31
C VAL A 193 41.48 6.43 -10.91
N ALA A 194 41.22 7.17 -9.83
CA ALA A 194 42.12 8.21 -9.33
C ALA A 194 43.51 7.66 -8.97
N ARG A 195 43.56 6.48 -8.32
CA ARG A 195 44.83 5.82 -7.98
C ARG A 195 45.60 5.39 -9.22
N LYS A 196 44.92 4.85 -10.23
CA LYS A 196 45.53 4.50 -11.52
C LYS A 196 46.04 5.74 -12.27
N LEU A 197 45.27 6.83 -12.30
CA LEU A 197 45.68 8.09 -12.93
C LEU A 197 46.91 8.68 -12.23
N ARG A 198 46.90 8.74 -10.89
CA ARG A 198 48.01 9.28 -10.08
C ARG A 198 49.30 8.48 -10.27
N ALA A 199 49.21 7.15 -10.30
CA ALA A 199 50.36 6.30 -10.58
C ALA A 199 50.94 6.54 -11.98
N ARG A 200 50.07 6.72 -12.99
CA ARG A 200 50.48 6.99 -14.37
C ARG A 200 51.10 8.38 -14.55
N LEU A 201 50.47 9.43 -14.00
CA LEU A 201 51.00 10.79 -14.01
C LEU A 201 52.35 10.87 -13.28
N GLY A 202 52.51 10.17 -12.16
CA GLY A 202 53.79 10.08 -11.46
C GLY A 202 54.87 9.31 -12.22
N ALA A 203 54.51 8.32 -13.04
CA ALA A 203 55.46 7.66 -13.95
C ALA A 203 55.87 8.59 -15.10
N MET A 204 54.93 9.34 -15.68
CA MET A 204 55.22 10.33 -16.72
C MET A 204 56.06 11.50 -16.20
N GLY A 205 55.77 12.02 -15.00
CA GLY A 205 56.56 13.08 -14.37
C GLY A 205 58.00 12.66 -14.10
N ARG A 206 58.22 11.41 -13.69
CA ARG A 206 59.57 10.85 -13.51
C ARG A 206 60.31 10.67 -14.84
N ALA A 207 59.62 10.19 -15.87
CA ALA A 207 60.20 10.08 -17.21
C ALA A 207 60.55 11.45 -17.81
N ALA A 208 59.69 12.47 -17.61
CA ALA A 208 59.95 13.83 -18.04
C ALA A 208 61.15 14.44 -17.28
N ALA A 209 61.26 14.19 -15.97
CA ALA A 209 62.39 14.63 -15.15
C ALA A 209 63.73 13.98 -15.57
N GLN A 210 63.72 12.68 -15.92
CA GLN A 210 64.91 11.99 -16.45
C GLN A 210 65.35 12.54 -17.80
N LEU A 211 64.40 12.83 -18.70
CA LEU A 211 64.66 13.46 -19.99
C LEU A 211 65.20 14.89 -19.85
N THR A 212 64.71 15.68 -18.89
CA THR A 212 65.24 17.03 -18.61
C THR A 212 66.60 16.99 -17.91
N ALA A 213 66.90 15.93 -17.16
CA ALA A 213 68.22 15.67 -16.59
C ALA A 213 69.24 15.12 -17.60
N GLY A 214 68.85 14.96 -18.88
CA GLY A 214 69.75 14.54 -19.96
C GLY A 214 70.02 13.03 -20.04
N ASP A 215 69.28 12.21 -19.28
CA ASP A 215 69.42 10.76 -19.32
C ASP A 215 68.48 10.15 -20.38
N LEU A 216 69.05 9.79 -21.52
CA LEU A 216 68.35 9.18 -22.66
C LEU A 216 68.36 7.65 -22.63
N THR A 217 68.91 7.03 -21.58
CA THR A 217 68.99 5.55 -21.49
C THR A 217 67.65 4.92 -21.07
N GLY A 218 66.73 5.72 -20.54
CA GLY A 218 65.40 5.29 -20.12
C GLY A 218 64.43 5.09 -21.29
N ARG A 219 63.95 3.86 -21.50
CA ARG A 219 62.82 3.59 -22.41
C ARG A 219 61.52 4.14 -21.82
N MET A 220 60.92 5.12 -22.49
CA MET A 220 59.57 5.61 -22.18
C MET A 220 58.58 4.46 -22.32
N HIS A 221 57.87 4.12 -21.23
CA HIS A 221 56.99 2.96 -21.20
C HIS A 221 55.80 3.16 -22.16
N GLU A 222 55.74 2.34 -23.21
CA GLU A 222 54.68 2.36 -24.22
C GLU A 222 53.33 1.98 -23.60
N HIS A 223 52.38 2.92 -23.60
CA HIS A 223 51.02 2.67 -23.15
C HIS A 223 50.04 2.90 -24.30
N ARG A 224 49.20 1.90 -24.60
CA ARG A 224 48.12 1.94 -25.60
C ARG A 224 46.92 2.83 -25.17
N ASP A 225 47.16 4.10 -24.84
CA ASP A 225 46.12 5.10 -24.54
C ASP A 225 46.43 6.44 -25.25
N GLU A 226 45.46 7.37 -25.25
CA GLU A 226 45.47 8.66 -25.96
C GLU A 226 46.72 9.53 -25.72
N ILE A 227 47.39 9.35 -24.58
CA ILE A 227 48.64 10.05 -24.27
C ILE A 227 49.85 9.49 -25.06
N GLY A 228 49.80 8.23 -25.48
CA GLY A 228 50.73 7.66 -26.45
C GLY A 228 50.46 8.12 -27.89
N GLU A 229 49.19 8.43 -28.22
CA GLU A 229 48.80 8.98 -29.54
C GLU A 229 49.24 10.44 -29.72
N LEU A 230 49.28 11.25 -28.65
CA LEU A 230 49.79 12.65 -28.69
C LEU A 230 51.27 12.76 -29.12
N ARG A 231 52.02 11.66 -29.19
CA ARG A 231 53.41 11.63 -29.69
C ARG A 231 53.50 11.58 -31.22
N VAL A 232 52.49 11.08 -31.92
CA VAL A 232 52.58 10.83 -33.38
C VAL A 232 52.24 12.09 -34.19
N ASP A 233 51.51 13.04 -33.63
CA ASP A 233 50.98 14.21 -34.36
C ASP A 233 51.87 15.47 -34.27
N ARG A 234 53.08 15.34 -33.71
CA ARG A 234 54.15 16.35 -33.82
C ARG A 234 55.48 15.70 -34.17
N MET A 235 55.59 15.18 -35.38
CA MET A 235 56.81 15.25 -36.17
C MET A 235 56.46 15.71 -37.58
#